data_AF-A0A5N3X810-F1
#
_entry.id   AF-A0A5N3X810-F1
#
_cell.length_a   1.000
_cell.length_b   1.000
_cell.length_c   1.000
_cell.angle_alpha   90.00
_cell.angle_beta   90.00
_cell.angle_gamma   90.00
#
_symmetry.space_group_name_H-M   'P 1'
#
loop_
_entity.id
_entity.type
_entity.pdbx_description
1 polymer ?
#
loop_
_entity_poly.entity_id
_entity_poly.type
_entity_poly.pdbx_seq_one_letter_code
_entity_poly.pdbx_strand_id
1 'polypeptide(L)' 'MAAPTLTARLYSVLFRRTSTFALTIAVGALFFERAFDQGADAIYEHINQGVRAWTVPDLGPF' A
#
# COMPACT_ATOMS: atom_id res chain seq x y z
N MET A 1 30.82 -19.95 3.21
CA MET A 1 30.31 -18.66 3.72
C MET A 1 28.80 -18.74 3.75
N ALA A 2 28.15 -18.39 4.87
CA ALA A 2 26.69 -18.40 4.95
C ALA A 2 26.10 -17.21 4.17
N ALA A 3 24.97 -17.42 3.49
CA ALA A 3 24.28 -16.35 2.79
C ALA A 3 23.71 -15.33 3.80
N PRO A 4 23.79 -14.01 3.51
CA PRO A 4 23.24 -13.00 4.40
C PRO A 4 21.71 -13.07 4.44
N THR A 5 21.15 -12.77 5.62
CA THR A 5 19.71 -12.71 5.87
C THR A 5 19.04 -11.65 4.99
N LEU A 6 17.73 -11.77 4.78
CA LEU A 6 16.96 -10.80 3.98
C LEU A 6 17.10 -9.38 4.55
N THR A 7 17.01 -9.23 5.87
CA THR A 7 17.16 -7.93 6.55
C THR A 7 18.54 -7.33 6.35
N ALA A 8 19.62 -8.14 6.41
CA ALA A 8 20.97 -7.68 6.15
C ALA A 8 21.15 -7.20 4.71
N ARG A 9 20.53 -7.90 3.74
CA ARG A 9 20.53 -7.50 2.33
C ARG A 9 19.79 -6.17 2.13
N LEU A 10 18.58 -6.05 2.67
CA LEU A 10 17.77 -4.82 2.57
C LEU A 10 18.50 -3.62 3.20
N TYR A 11 19.12 -3.81 4.37
CA TYR A 11 19.92 -2.76 4.98
C TYR A 11 21.08 -2.34 4.06
N SER A 12 21.85 -3.30 3.55
CA SER A 12 23.02 -3.01 2.71
C SER A 12 22.69 -2.31 1.40
N VAL A 13 21.52 -2.60 0.81
CA VAL A 13 21.11 -2.10 -0.52
C VAL A 13 20.28 -0.81 -0.42
N LEU A 14 19.32 -0.76 0.51
CA LEU A 14 18.31 0.31 0.54
C LEU A 14 18.55 1.27 1.71
N PHE A 15 18.89 0.77 2.89
CA PHE A 15 18.82 1.57 4.12
C PHE A 15 20.16 2.06 4.67
N ARG A 16 21.30 1.65 4.07
CA ARG A 16 22.64 2.01 4.57
C ARG A 16 23.02 3.47 4.29
N ARG A 17 22.58 4.06 3.18
CA ARG A 17 22.86 5.47 2.82
C ARG A 17 21.59 6.29 3.03
N THR A 18 21.71 7.47 3.64
CA THR A 18 20.55 8.34 3.91
C THR A 18 19.77 8.72 2.64
N SER A 19 20.46 8.93 1.51
CA SER A 19 19.81 9.23 0.24
C SER A 19 19.00 8.07 -0.33
N THR A 20 19.54 6.84 -0.30
CA THR A 20 18.80 5.64 -0.76
C THR A 20 17.68 5.29 0.21
N PHE A 21 17.89 5.54 1.51
CA PHE A 21 16.87 5.37 2.53
C PHE A 21 15.67 6.30 2.29
N ALA A 22 15.92 7.61 2.12
CA ALA A 22 14.88 8.58 1.84
C ALA A 22 14.14 8.28 0.53
N LEU A 23 14.87 7.90 -0.53
CA LEU A 23 14.27 7.47 -1.79
C LEU A 23 13.39 6.23 -1.61
N THR A 24 13.84 5.24 -0.84
CA THR A 24 13.08 4.02 -0.57
C THR A 24 11.79 4.33 0.19
N ILE A 25 11.82 5.27 1.14
CA ILE A 25 10.62 5.73 1.83
C ILE A 25 9.67 6.45 0.87
N ALA A 26 10.16 7.40 0.08
CA ALA A 26 9.31 8.16 -0.84
C ALA A 26 8.62 7.24 -1.87
N VAL A 27 9.39 6.34 -2.49
CA VAL A 27 8.83 5.34 -3.41
C VAL A 27 7.88 4.40 -2.66
N GLY A 28 8.29 3.88 -1.50
CA GLY A 28 7.46 3.00 -0.68
C GLY A 28 6.12 3.62 -0.30
N ALA A 29 6.10 4.91 0.04
CA ALA A 29 4.87 5.65 0.36
C ALA A 29 3.92 5.75 -0.84
N LEU A 30 4.43 6.06 -2.04
CA LEU A 30 3.60 6.14 -3.25
C LEU A 30 2.96 4.80 -3.63
N PHE A 31 3.71 3.70 -3.49
CA PHE A 31 3.16 2.36 -3.71
C PHE A 31 2.17 1.98 -2.61
N PHE A 32 2.49 2.32 -1.35
CA PHE A 32 1.62 2.04 -0.21
C PHE A 32 0.28 2.76 -0.34
N GLU A 33 0.27 4.05 -0.68
CA GLU A 33 -0.95 4.84 -0.90
C GLU A 33 -1.91 4.12 -1.85
N ARG A 34 -1.44 3.76 -3.06
CA ARG A 34 -2.29 3.11 -4.06
C ARG A 34 -2.78 1.73 -3.65
N ALA A 35 -1.91 0.92 -3.05
CA ALA A 35 -2.27 -0.43 -2.63
C ALA A 35 -3.20 -0.40 -1.41
N PHE A 36 -2.97 0.53 -0.49
CA PHE A 36 -3.74 0.66 0.73
C PHE A 36 -5.13 1.23 0.45
N ASP A 37 -5.25 2.28 -0.36
CA ASP A 37 -6.55 2.86 -0.70
C ASP A 37 -7.43 1.83 -1.42
N GLN A 38 -6.90 1.18 -2.47
CA GLN A 38 -7.65 0.15 -3.20
C GLN A 38 -7.99 -1.05 -2.31
N GLY A 39 -7.07 -1.48 -1.46
CA GLY A 39 -7.29 -2.59 -0.55
C GLY A 39 -8.32 -2.27 0.53
N ALA A 40 -8.24 -1.09 1.12
CA ALA A 40 -9.17 -0.62 2.15
C ALA A 40 -10.58 -0.43 1.58
N ASP A 41 -10.70 0.17 0.40
CA ASP A 41 -11.98 0.30 -0.30
C ASP A 41 -12.59 -1.06 -0.61
N ALA A 42 -11.80 -2.00 -1.15
CA ALA A 42 -12.29 -3.34 -1.46
C ALA A 42 -12.77 -4.08 -0.20
N ILE A 43 -12.03 -3.98 0.91
CA ILE A 43 -12.41 -4.58 2.19
C ILE A 43 -13.67 -3.91 2.73
N TYR A 44 -13.73 -2.57 2.72
CA TYR A 44 -14.87 -1.81 3.20
C TYR A 44 -16.14 -2.13 2.41
N GLU A 45 -16.04 -2.14 1.08
CA GLU A 45 -17.14 -2.48 0.19
C GLU A 45 -17.59 -3.92 0.38
N HIS A 46 -16.65 -4.85 0.57
CA HIS A 46 -16.96 -6.25 0.86
C HIS A 46 -17.68 -6.44 2.20
N ILE A 47 -17.24 -5.74 3.25
CA ILE A 47 -17.88 -5.79 4.58
C ILE A 47 -19.27 -5.16 4.54
N ASN A 48 -19.44 -4.08 3.78
CA ASN A 48 -20.70 -3.31 3.72
C ASN A 48 -21.56 -3.67 2.49
N GLN A 49 -21.37 -4.86 1.91
CA GLN A 49 -22.21 -5.35 0.82
C GLN A 49 -23.68 -5.34 1.24
N GLY A 50 -24.48 -4.49 0.58
CA GLY A 50 -25.91 -4.29 0.85
C GLY A 50 -26.27 -2.97 1.52
N VAL A 51 -25.35 -2.29 2.20
CA VAL A 51 -25.60 -0.95 2.78
C VAL A 51 -25.50 0.13 1.70
N ARG A 52 -24.52 0.03 0.80
CA ARG A 52 -24.35 0.94 -0.35
C ARG A 52 -25.45 0.85 -1.40
N ALA A 53 -26.17 -0.28 -1.47
CA ALA A 53 -27.31 -0.45 -2.37
C ALA A 53 -28.51 0.45 -2.00
N TRP A 54 -28.51 1.03 -0.79
CA TRP A 54 -29.61 1.85 -0.29
C TRP A 54 -29.26 3.31 -0.02
N THR A 55 -27.98 3.67 0.11
CA THR A 55 -27.57 5.02 0.53
C THR A 55 -27.41 6.04 -0.58
N VAL A 56 -27.57 5.66 -1.86
CA VAL A 56 -27.64 6.64 -2.97
C VAL A 56 -28.68 6.22 -4.03
N PRO A 57 -29.94 6.64 -3.90
CA PRO A 57 -30.96 6.43 -4.93
C PRO A 57 -30.71 7.17 -6.27
N ASP A 58 -29.78 8.13 -6.32
CA ASP A 58 -29.79 9.21 -7.31
C ASP A 58 -28.41 9.61 -7.92
N LEU A 59 -27.35 8.82 -7.73
CA LEU A 59 -26.15 8.93 -8.57
C LEU A 59 -26.16 7.80 -9.59
N GLY A 60 -26.68 8.13 -10.77
CA GLY A 60 -26.62 7.29 -11.97
C GLY A 60 -25.18 6.99 -12.41
N PRO A 61 -25.00 6.16 -13.46
CA PRO A 61 -23.69 5.65 -13.83
C PRO A 61 -22.80 6.79 -14.33
N PHE A 62 -21.64 6.95 -13.70
CA PHE A 62 -20.49 7.65 -14.26
C PHE A 62 -19.35 6.63 -14.41
#